data_AF-A0A4Y9AB34-F1
#
_entry.id   AF-A0A4Y9AB34-F1
#
_cell.length_a   1.000
_cell.length_b   1.000
_cell.length_c   1.000
_cell.angle_alpha   90.00
_cell.angle_beta   90.00
_cell.angle_gamma   90.00
#
_symmetry.space_group_name_H-M   'P 1'
#
loop_
_entity.id
_entity.type
_entity.pdbx_description
1 polymer ?
#
loop_
_entity_poly.entity_id
_entity_poly.type
_entity_poly.pdbx_seq_one_letter_code
_entity_poly.pdbx_strand_id
1 'polypeptide(L)'
;MENTLKIKNEINDQEVIFNVMVNGTNDYVIKTNESGDEIIVRELSRERNAITFFRPRHIAGIMVKEIGITDEQLNTIEQIEKDFKQKAIDREAKRKENIINGVSTINVSYRNGKALSGYIIFGHEADLLRDLGVAKRVGGWRTVVDEALIEALGEEFTYEQASAYAKPLLERQQQQQAEKEAKMKEAKQTGEKVAIRYWQEDCNNSRKNCNVDHMTEYALPDGRTKIERRHTELKE
;
A
#
# COMPACT_ATOMS: atom_id res chain seq x y z
N MET A 1 -14.19 9.37 22.46
CA MET A 1 -14.18 10.78 22.05
C MET A 1 -15.35 10.99 21.13
N GLU A 2 -16.25 11.88 21.51
CA GLU A 2 -17.37 12.29 20.66
C GLU A 2 -16.80 13.01 19.44
N ASN A 3 -17.20 12.57 18.25
CA ASN A 3 -16.79 13.15 16.98
C ASN A 3 -17.68 14.33 16.57
N THR A 4 -18.30 14.94 17.56
CA THR A 4 -19.43 15.85 17.41
C THR A 4 -19.11 17.15 18.14
N LEU A 5 -19.13 18.26 17.42
CA LEU A 5 -19.07 19.61 17.98
C LEU A 5 -20.47 20.21 17.98
N LYS A 6 -20.88 20.80 19.11
CA LYS A 6 -22.13 21.57 19.19
C LYS A 6 -21.82 23.03 18.89
N ILE A 7 -22.42 23.55 17.83
CA ILE A 7 -22.34 24.95 17.43
C ILE A 7 -23.68 25.60 17.69
N LYS A 8 -23.69 26.67 18.48
CA LYS A 8 -24.86 27.51 18.70
C LYS A 8 -24.77 28.71 17.77
N ASN A 9 -25.84 29.00 17.05
CA ASN A 9 -25.96 30.19 16.21
C ASN A 9 -27.34 30.80 16.37
N GLU A 10 -27.40 32.13 16.33
CA GLU A 10 -28.67 32.86 16.29
C GLU A 10 -29.06 33.09 14.83
N ILE A 11 -30.24 32.58 14.44
CA ILE A 11 -30.77 32.66 13.08
C ILE A 11 -32.21 33.13 13.20
N ASN A 12 -32.53 34.28 12.59
CA ASN A 12 -33.89 34.86 12.64
C ASN A 12 -34.41 35.01 14.09
N ASP A 13 -33.58 35.55 14.99
CA ASP A 13 -33.84 35.74 16.42
C ASP A 13 -34.15 34.44 17.20
N GLN A 14 -33.74 33.28 16.66
CA GLN A 14 -33.87 31.96 17.29
C GLN A 14 -32.48 31.32 17.50
N GLU A 15 -32.23 30.79 18.69
CA GLU A 15 -31.03 29.98 18.96
C GLU A 15 -31.19 28.60 18.33
N VAL A 16 -30.36 28.32 17.32
CA VAL A 16 -30.30 27.02 16.64
C VAL A 16 -29.01 26.31 17.03
N ILE A 17 -29.14 25.04 17.42
CA ILE A 17 -28.00 24.18 17.78
C ILE A 17 -27.73 23.19 16.64
N PHE A 18 -26.48 23.22 16.17
CA PHE A 18 -25.95 22.35 15.14
C PHE A 18 -24.98 21.36 15.76
N ASN A 19 -25.22 20.06 15.57
CA ASN A 19 -24.27 19.01 15.92
C ASN A 19 -23.43 18.68 14.67
N VAL A 20 -22.21 19.22 14.60
CA VAL A 20 -21.27 18.99 13.50
C VAL A 20 -20.49 17.71 13.78
N MET A 21 -20.69 16.69 12.95
CA MET A 21 -20.01 15.41 13.03
C MET A 21 -18.93 15.31 11.96
N VAL A 22 -17.70 15.01 12.37
CA VAL A 22 -16.60 14.68 11.44
C VAL A 22 -16.62 13.17 11.21
N ASN A 23 -16.70 12.74 9.94
CA ASN A 23 -16.62 11.34 9.57
C ASN A 23 -15.18 10.93 9.15
N GLY A 24 -14.96 9.63 8.93
CA GLY A 24 -13.64 9.10 8.56
C GLY A 24 -13.12 9.52 7.18
N THR A 25 -13.94 10.16 6.35
CA THR A 25 -13.59 10.67 5.01
C THR A 25 -13.42 12.20 4.97
N ASN A 26 -13.48 12.88 6.14
CA ASN A 26 -13.55 14.33 6.29
C ASN A 26 -14.81 14.96 5.66
N ASP A 27 -15.88 14.19 5.45
CA ASP A 27 -17.18 14.80 5.25
C ASP A 27 -17.75 15.21 6.60
N TYR A 28 -18.40 16.37 6.61
CA TYR A 28 -19.08 16.88 7.78
C TYR A 28 -20.58 16.65 7.61
N VAL A 29 -21.20 16.09 8.63
CA VAL A 29 -22.65 15.94 8.70
C VAL A 29 -23.15 16.80 9.84
N ILE A 30 -24.12 17.66 9.55
CA ILE A 30 -24.72 18.52 10.55
C ILE A 30 -26.11 18.00 10.87
N LYS A 31 -26.40 17.84 12.16
CA LYS A 31 -27.75 17.57 12.66
C LYS A 31 -28.28 18.77 13.43
N THR A 32 -29.43 19.28 13.01
CA THR A 32 -30.18 20.31 13.73
C THR A 32 -31.16 19.68 14.70
N ASN A 33 -31.30 20.25 15.89
CA ASN A 33 -32.27 19.76 16.88
C ASN A 33 -33.74 19.94 16.44
N GLU A 34 -34.01 20.87 15.52
CA GLU A 34 -35.37 21.21 15.07
C GLU A 34 -35.96 20.20 14.08
N SER A 35 -35.17 19.74 13.10
CA SER A 35 -35.65 18.84 12.04
C SER A 35 -35.19 17.40 12.21
N GLY A 36 -34.12 17.15 12.97
CA GLY A 36 -33.46 15.84 13.02
C GLY A 36 -32.79 15.41 11.71
N ASP A 37 -32.88 16.24 10.65
CA ASP A 37 -32.35 15.93 9.33
C ASP A 37 -30.82 15.96 9.32
N GLU A 38 -30.23 15.04 8.56
CA GLU A 38 -28.81 15.05 8.23
C GLU A 38 -28.54 16.03 7.09
N ILE A 39 -27.81 17.10 7.41
CA ILE A 39 -27.37 18.09 6.45
C ILE A 39 -25.94 17.76 6.02
N ILE A 40 -25.77 17.40 4.75
CA ILE A 40 -24.46 17.18 4.14
C ILE A 40 -23.79 18.53 3.91
N VAL A 41 -22.61 18.70 4.52
CA VAL A 41 -21.76 19.86 4.32
C VAL A 41 -21.04 19.74 2.99
N ARG A 42 -21.04 20.82 2.22
CA ARG A 42 -20.25 20.93 0.99
C ARG A 42 -18.80 21.24 1.30
N GLU A 43 -18.58 22.18 2.20
CA GLU A 43 -17.27 22.77 2.44
C GLU A 43 -17.19 23.37 3.85
N LEU A 44 -16.05 23.17 4.51
CA LEU A 44 -15.60 23.94 5.67
C LEU A 44 -14.61 25.00 5.19
N SER A 45 -15.06 26.25 5.08
CA SER A 45 -14.23 27.37 4.62
C SER A 45 -13.43 27.95 5.78
N ARG A 46 -12.14 27.62 5.82
CA ARG A 46 -11.20 28.09 6.86
C ARG A 46 -10.90 29.58 6.77
N GLU A 47 -10.91 30.14 5.56
CA GLU A 47 -10.66 31.57 5.35
C GLU A 47 -11.83 32.44 5.80
N ARG A 48 -13.06 31.94 5.66
CA ARG A 48 -14.29 32.67 5.99
C ARG A 48 -14.89 32.25 7.33
N ASN A 49 -14.26 31.30 8.03
CA ASN A 49 -14.82 30.66 9.21
C ASN A 49 -16.30 30.30 9.04
N ALA A 50 -16.60 29.55 7.98
CA ALA A 50 -17.98 29.24 7.63
C ALA A 50 -18.15 27.80 7.15
N ILE A 51 -19.26 27.18 7.52
CA ILE A 51 -19.68 25.88 7.00
C ILE A 51 -20.73 26.10 5.92
N THR A 52 -20.45 25.64 4.70
CA THR A 52 -21.36 25.78 3.56
C THR A 52 -22.11 24.47 3.32
N PHE A 53 -23.43 24.56 3.17
CA PHE A 53 -24.26 23.39 2.89
C PHE A 53 -24.25 23.02 1.40
N PHE A 54 -24.42 21.74 1.09
CA PHE A 54 -24.55 21.29 -0.31
C PHE A 54 -25.76 21.89 -1.02
N ARG A 55 -26.85 22.06 -0.29
CA ARG A 55 -28.05 22.78 -0.73
C ARG A 55 -28.50 23.72 0.39
N PRO A 56 -29.03 24.91 0.06
CA PRO A 56 -29.66 25.77 1.05
C PRO A 56 -30.77 25.02 1.80
N ARG A 57 -30.94 25.32 3.09
CA ARG A 57 -31.93 24.69 3.96
C ARG A 57 -32.79 25.75 4.65
N HIS A 58 -34.07 25.44 4.84
CA HIS A 58 -34.93 26.23 5.71
C HIS A 58 -34.60 25.92 7.17
N ILE A 59 -34.15 26.93 7.91
CA ILE A 59 -33.77 26.84 9.33
C ILE A 59 -34.33 28.09 10.01
N ALA A 60 -35.02 27.95 11.14
CA ALA A 60 -35.68 29.06 11.83
C ALA A 60 -36.56 29.94 10.90
N GLY A 61 -37.20 29.33 9.90
CA GLY A 61 -38.09 30.01 8.95
C GLY A 61 -37.41 30.70 7.76
N ILE A 62 -36.07 30.75 7.70
CA ILE A 62 -35.34 31.41 6.60
C ILE A 62 -34.45 30.43 5.82
N MET A 63 -34.09 30.79 4.58
CA MET A 63 -33.19 29.99 3.75
C MET A 63 -31.73 30.29 4.08
N VAL A 64 -31.04 29.30 4.63
CA VAL A 64 -29.63 29.37 5.04
C VAL A 64 -28.78 28.51 4.12
N LYS A 65 -27.71 29.08 3.57
CA LYS A 65 -26.74 28.36 2.72
C LYS A 65 -25.41 28.11 3.42
N GLU A 66 -25.06 28.98 4.34
CA GLU A 66 -23.84 28.91 5.12
C GLU A 66 -24.10 29.34 6.56
N ILE A 67 -23.32 28.79 7.49
CA ILE A 67 -23.32 29.18 8.90
C ILE A 67 -21.92 29.65 9.27
N GLY A 68 -21.83 30.78 9.95
CA GLY A 68 -20.58 31.26 10.54
C GLY A 68 -20.19 30.38 11.73
N ILE A 69 -18.89 30.20 11.91
CA ILE A 69 -18.30 29.54 13.07
C ILE A 69 -17.20 30.45 13.65
N THR A 70 -16.87 30.27 14.93
CA THR A 70 -15.78 31.02 15.56
C THR A 70 -14.42 30.35 15.29
N ASP A 71 -13.33 31.08 15.49
CA ASP A 71 -11.97 30.51 15.42
C ASP A 71 -11.79 29.36 16.41
N GLU A 72 -12.40 29.46 17.60
CA GLU A 72 -12.37 28.40 18.61
C GLU A 72 -13.10 27.13 18.14
N GLN A 73 -14.26 27.29 17.50
CA GLN A 73 -15.00 26.18 16.91
C GLN A 73 -14.22 25.55 15.74
N LEU A 74 -13.61 26.37 14.89
CA LEU A 74 -12.76 25.88 13.80
C LEU A 74 -11.57 25.08 14.34
N ASN A 75 -10.85 25.61 15.33
CA ASN A 75 -9.73 24.92 15.98
C ASN A 75 -10.16 23.58 16.58
N THR A 76 -11.35 23.52 17.18
CA THR A 76 -11.90 22.28 17.73
C THR A 76 -12.18 21.25 16.62
N ILE A 77 -12.76 21.66 15.50
CA ILE A 77 -12.98 20.79 14.33
C ILE A 77 -11.63 20.26 13.80
N GLU A 78 -10.61 21.11 13.71
CA GLU A 78 -9.28 20.69 13.26
C GLU A 78 -8.61 19.70 14.20
N GLN A 79 -8.79 19.85 15.52
CA GLN A 79 -8.31 18.87 16.50
C GLN A 79 -9.02 17.52 16.32
N ILE A 80 -10.35 17.52 16.13
CA ILE A 80 -11.11 16.31 15.84
C ILE A 80 -10.60 15.63 14.56
N GLU A 81 -10.38 16.38 13.48
CA GLU A 81 -9.82 15.85 12.23
C GLU A 81 -8.44 15.20 12.43
N LYS A 82 -7.55 15.87 13.18
CA LYS A 82 -6.21 15.35 13.50
C LYS A 82 -6.31 14.06 14.29
N ASP A 83 -7.15 14.02 15.31
CA ASP A 83 -7.37 12.83 16.14
C ASP A 83 -7.96 11.66 15.34
N PHE A 84 -8.83 11.93 14.37
CA PHE A 84 -9.37 10.89 13.47
C PHE A 84 -8.31 10.32 12.56
N LYS A 85 -7.51 11.19 11.93
CA LYS A 85 -6.37 10.78 11.09
C LYS A 85 -5.38 9.97 11.92
N GLN A 86 -5.03 10.42 13.11
CA GLN A 86 -4.10 9.73 13.99
C GLN A 86 -4.65 8.37 14.43
N LYS A 87 -5.91 8.30 14.88
CA LYS A 87 -6.54 7.01 15.23
C LYS A 87 -6.60 6.04 14.05
N ALA A 88 -6.82 6.53 12.84
CA ALA A 88 -6.78 5.68 11.65
C ALA A 88 -5.36 5.11 11.44
N ILE A 89 -4.33 5.95 11.53
CA ILE A 89 -2.92 5.53 11.48
C ILE A 89 -2.62 4.52 12.58
N ASP A 90 -3.03 4.79 13.82
CA ASP A 90 -2.78 3.92 14.98
C ASP A 90 -3.49 2.56 14.83
N ARG A 91 -4.72 2.55 14.29
CA ARG A 91 -5.46 1.31 14.01
C ARG A 91 -4.76 0.48 12.94
N GLU A 92 -4.29 1.12 11.87
CA GLU A 92 -3.55 0.43 10.81
C GLU A 92 -2.21 -0.09 11.31
N ALA A 93 -1.48 0.68 12.11
CA ALA A 93 -0.23 0.27 12.76
C ALA A 93 -0.46 -0.93 13.70
N LYS A 94 -1.50 -0.85 14.55
CA LYS A 94 -1.88 -1.94 15.46
C LYS A 94 -2.32 -3.18 14.69
N ARG A 95 -3.03 -3.03 13.57
CA ARG A 95 -3.39 -4.16 12.70
C ARG A 95 -2.14 -4.85 12.16
N LYS A 96 -1.19 -4.06 11.64
CA LYS A 96 0.09 -4.60 11.16
C LYS A 96 0.86 -5.32 12.27
N GLU A 97 0.94 -4.72 13.45
CA GLU A 97 1.58 -5.32 14.63
C GLU A 97 0.91 -6.64 15.05
N ASN A 98 -0.42 -6.68 15.07
CA ASN A 98 -1.17 -7.90 15.38
C ASN A 98 -0.87 -9.04 14.39
N ILE A 99 -0.69 -8.74 13.10
CA ILE A 99 -0.32 -9.73 12.09
C ILE A 99 1.10 -10.26 12.37
N ILE A 100 2.06 -9.35 12.62
CA ILE A 100 3.46 -9.70 12.89
C ILE A 100 3.57 -10.56 14.15
N ASN A 101 2.87 -10.20 15.21
CA ASN A 101 2.89 -10.90 16.50
C ASN A 101 2.01 -12.17 16.51
N GLY A 102 1.44 -12.57 15.38
CA GLY A 102 0.62 -13.78 15.26
C GLY A 102 -0.76 -13.70 15.95
N VAL A 103 -1.18 -12.52 16.42
CA VAL A 103 -2.53 -12.29 16.96
C VAL A 103 -3.59 -12.39 15.86
N SER A 104 -3.23 -12.02 14.63
CA SER A 104 -4.10 -12.15 13.45
C SER A 104 -3.46 -13.08 12.43
N THR A 105 -4.26 -14.00 11.88
CA THR A 105 -3.85 -14.91 10.81
C THR A 105 -3.88 -14.20 9.46
N ILE A 106 -3.00 -14.63 8.56
CA ILE A 106 -2.96 -14.23 7.17
C ILE A 106 -3.83 -15.21 6.39
N ASN A 107 -4.80 -14.67 5.66
CA ASN A 107 -5.72 -15.43 4.83
C ASN A 107 -5.52 -15.07 3.36
N VAL A 108 -5.21 -16.06 2.54
CA VAL A 108 -5.11 -15.88 1.08
C VAL A 108 -6.39 -16.33 0.41
N SER A 109 -6.71 -15.76 -0.76
CA SER A 109 -7.89 -16.15 -1.52
C SER A 109 -7.50 -16.63 -2.91
N TYR A 110 -7.97 -17.81 -3.32
CA TYR A 110 -7.75 -18.26 -4.69
C TYR A 110 -8.63 -17.49 -5.67
N ARG A 111 -8.03 -16.94 -6.73
CA ARG A 111 -8.75 -16.30 -7.83
C ARG A 111 -8.50 -17.07 -9.10
N ASN A 112 -9.57 -17.64 -9.65
CA ASN A 112 -9.56 -18.26 -10.97
C ASN A 112 -9.84 -17.22 -12.06
N GLY A 113 -8.99 -17.16 -13.09
CA GLY A 113 -9.17 -16.29 -14.23
C GLY A 113 -8.84 -17.00 -15.54
N LYS A 114 -9.36 -16.46 -16.64
CA LYS A 114 -9.23 -17.07 -17.97
C LYS A 114 -7.77 -17.15 -18.46
N ALA A 115 -6.95 -16.16 -18.11
CA ALA A 115 -5.56 -16.04 -18.56
C ALA A 115 -4.54 -16.37 -17.46
N LEU A 116 -4.94 -16.27 -16.20
CA LEU A 116 -4.11 -16.42 -15.01
C LEU A 116 -5.02 -16.93 -13.90
N SER A 117 -4.48 -17.74 -13.01
CA SER A 117 -5.15 -18.16 -11.77
C SER A 117 -4.09 -18.24 -10.66
N GLY A 118 -4.49 -17.98 -9.42
CA GLY A 118 -3.57 -18.06 -8.29
C GLY A 118 -4.11 -17.43 -7.01
N TYR A 119 -3.32 -17.56 -5.94
CA TYR A 119 -3.66 -17.03 -4.62
C TYR A 119 -3.32 -15.55 -4.53
N ILE A 120 -4.30 -14.75 -4.13
CA ILE A 120 -4.18 -13.30 -4.01
C ILE A 120 -4.36 -12.84 -2.57
N ILE A 121 -3.70 -11.73 -2.26
CA ILE A 121 -3.77 -11.08 -0.95
C ILE A 121 -3.76 -9.56 -1.07
N PHE A 122 -4.30 -8.88 -0.04
CA PHE A 122 -4.46 -7.43 0.02
C PHE A 122 -3.99 -6.89 1.37
N GLY A 123 -3.87 -5.56 1.48
CA GLY A 123 -3.58 -4.91 2.76
C GLY A 123 -2.13 -5.08 3.23
N HIS A 124 -1.93 -4.95 4.55
CA HIS A 124 -0.61 -5.06 5.18
C HIS A 124 -0.01 -6.45 5.02
N GLU A 125 -0.85 -7.48 5.01
CA GLU A 125 -0.49 -8.87 4.80
C GLU A 125 0.24 -9.04 3.46
N ALA A 126 -0.25 -8.37 2.42
CA ALA A 126 0.36 -8.40 1.09
C ALA A 126 1.77 -7.78 1.08
N ASP A 127 1.96 -6.66 1.76
CA ASP A 127 3.27 -6.00 1.84
C ASP A 127 4.25 -6.81 2.68
N LEU A 128 3.79 -7.37 3.81
CA LEU A 128 4.59 -8.26 4.65
C LEU A 128 5.10 -9.50 3.90
N LEU A 129 4.24 -10.16 3.10
CA LEU A 129 4.66 -11.33 2.32
C LEU A 129 5.56 -10.97 1.14
N ARG A 130 5.42 -9.77 0.58
CA ARG A 130 6.33 -9.27 -0.46
C ARG A 130 7.72 -9.00 0.10
N ASP A 131 7.80 -8.42 1.30
CA ASP A 131 9.08 -8.15 1.98
C ASP A 131 9.81 -9.45 2.34
N LEU A 132 9.06 -10.54 2.62
CA LEU A 132 9.60 -11.88 2.80
C LEU A 132 10.00 -12.56 1.48
N GLY A 133 9.69 -11.98 0.31
CA GLY A 133 10.00 -12.56 -1.00
C GLY A 133 9.10 -13.73 -1.42
N VAL A 134 8.01 -14.00 -0.69
CA VAL A 134 7.06 -15.09 -0.94
C VAL A 134 5.76 -14.61 -1.61
N ALA A 135 5.71 -13.34 -2.02
CA ALA A 135 4.64 -12.78 -2.82
C ALA A 135 5.17 -11.72 -3.78
N LYS A 136 4.48 -11.53 -4.92
CA LYS A 136 4.89 -10.58 -5.96
C LYS A 136 3.72 -9.79 -6.51
N ARG A 137 4.00 -8.55 -6.95
CA ARG A 137 2.98 -7.71 -7.61
C ARG A 137 2.85 -8.10 -9.08
N VAL A 138 1.63 -8.42 -9.50
CA VAL A 138 1.28 -8.77 -10.88
C VAL A 138 0.26 -7.74 -11.42
N GLY A 139 0.54 -7.15 -12.57
CA GLY A 139 -0.32 -6.15 -13.20
C GLY A 139 -1.74 -6.69 -13.42
N GLY A 140 -2.76 -5.93 -12.97
CA GLY A 140 -4.17 -6.37 -13.03
C GLY A 140 -4.59 -7.45 -12.02
N TRP A 141 -3.62 -8.06 -11.33
CA TRP A 141 -3.80 -9.18 -10.38
C TRP A 141 -3.35 -8.86 -8.96
N ARG A 142 -2.88 -7.63 -8.71
CA ARG A 142 -2.43 -7.12 -7.41
C ARG A 142 -1.26 -7.93 -6.86
N THR A 143 -1.35 -8.48 -5.65
CA THR A 143 -0.28 -9.27 -5.04
C THR A 143 -0.67 -10.74 -5.10
N VAL A 144 0.16 -11.51 -5.80
CA VAL A 144 0.03 -12.96 -5.94
C VAL A 144 1.03 -13.62 -5.01
N VAL A 145 0.55 -14.57 -4.20
CA VAL A 145 1.34 -15.34 -3.25
C VAL A 145 1.95 -16.55 -3.95
N ASP A 146 3.17 -16.93 -3.56
CA ASP A 146 3.85 -18.11 -4.10
C ASP A 146 3.06 -19.38 -3.79
N GLU A 147 2.80 -20.20 -4.81
CA GLU A 147 2.02 -21.43 -4.67
C GLU A 147 2.73 -22.42 -3.75
N ALA A 148 4.07 -22.47 -3.79
CA ALA A 148 4.87 -23.34 -2.92
C ALA A 148 4.74 -22.98 -1.43
N LEU A 149 4.45 -21.71 -1.09
CA LEU A 149 4.13 -21.31 0.28
C LEU A 149 2.77 -21.88 0.70
N ILE A 150 1.78 -21.78 -0.19
CA ILE A 150 0.42 -22.24 0.09
C ILE A 150 0.35 -23.76 0.18
N GLU A 151 1.09 -24.48 -0.66
CA GLU A 151 1.23 -25.94 -0.54
C GLU A 151 1.86 -26.35 0.79
N ALA A 152 2.79 -25.56 1.32
CA ALA A 152 3.49 -25.85 2.57
C ALA A 152 2.69 -25.49 3.83
N LEU A 153 1.99 -24.35 3.82
CA LEU A 153 1.36 -23.77 5.01
C LEU A 153 -0.18 -23.75 4.96
N GLY A 154 -0.78 -23.99 3.80
CA GLY A 154 -2.21 -23.85 3.57
C GLY A 154 -2.62 -22.41 3.23
N GLU A 155 -3.93 -22.16 3.15
CA GLU A 155 -4.51 -20.86 2.82
C GLU A 155 -4.61 -19.89 4.01
N GLU A 156 -4.45 -20.41 5.23
CA GLU A 156 -4.46 -19.66 6.48
C GLU A 156 -3.21 -20.00 7.30
N PHE A 157 -2.40 -18.99 7.61
CA PHE A 157 -1.14 -19.15 8.34
C PHE A 157 -0.77 -17.89 9.12
N THR A 158 0.18 -17.98 10.04
CA THR A 158 0.70 -16.81 10.78
C THR A 158 1.90 -16.18 10.07
N TYR A 159 2.18 -14.91 10.39
CA TYR A 159 3.38 -14.24 9.85
C TYR A 159 4.67 -14.97 10.26
N GLU A 160 4.74 -15.53 11.47
CA GLU A 160 5.89 -16.30 11.94
C GLU A 160 6.15 -17.55 11.10
N GLN A 161 5.09 -18.28 10.72
CA GLN A 161 5.20 -19.45 9.84
C GLN A 161 5.71 -19.05 8.44
N ALA A 162 5.16 -17.99 7.87
CA ALA A 162 5.62 -17.46 6.58
C ALA A 162 7.06 -16.96 6.63
N SER A 163 7.46 -16.27 7.71
CA SER A 163 8.82 -15.81 7.93
C SER A 163 9.79 -16.98 8.06
N ALA A 164 9.44 -18.01 8.84
CA ALA A 164 10.25 -19.21 8.99
C ALA A 164 10.46 -19.95 7.66
N TYR A 165 9.42 -20.04 6.83
CA TYR A 165 9.52 -20.58 5.47
C TYR A 165 10.43 -19.72 4.57
N ALA A 166 10.32 -18.40 4.68
CA ALA A 166 11.05 -17.45 3.84
C ALA A 166 12.54 -17.30 4.20
N LYS A 167 12.95 -17.59 5.44
CA LYS A 167 14.35 -17.49 5.89
C LYS A 167 15.39 -18.03 4.90
N PRO A 168 15.32 -19.31 4.46
CA PRO A 168 16.29 -19.86 3.51
C PRO A 168 16.24 -19.21 2.12
N LEU A 169 15.13 -18.57 1.74
CA LEU A 169 15.03 -17.81 0.48
C LEU A 169 15.72 -16.46 0.62
N LEU A 170 15.49 -15.76 1.73
CA LEU A 170 16.11 -14.48 2.05
C LEU A 170 17.62 -14.61 2.20
N GLU A 171 18.10 -15.63 2.91
CA GLU A 171 19.54 -15.89 3.06
C GLU A 171 20.22 -16.12 1.71
N ARG A 172 19.60 -16.91 0.82
CA ARG A 172 20.09 -17.12 -0.54
C ARG A 172 20.11 -15.84 -1.36
N GLN A 173 19.07 -15.01 -1.27
CA GLN A 173 19.03 -13.73 -1.96
C GLN A 173 20.08 -12.76 -1.45
N GLN A 174 20.27 -12.67 -0.12
CA GLN A 174 21.30 -11.84 0.50
C GLN A 174 22.70 -12.30 0.11
N GLN A 175 22.96 -13.60 0.08
CA GLN A 175 24.23 -14.17 -0.40
C GLN A 175 24.49 -13.79 -1.86
N GLN A 176 23.51 -14.01 -2.74
CA GLN A 176 23.65 -13.64 -4.16
C GLN A 176 23.87 -12.14 -4.37
N GLN A 177 23.18 -11.31 -3.59
CA GLN A 177 23.35 -9.86 -3.65
C GLN A 177 24.72 -9.43 -3.13
N ALA A 178 25.19 -10.00 -2.01
CA ALA A 178 26.52 -9.74 -1.46
C ALA A 178 27.63 -10.21 -2.41
N GLU A 179 27.48 -11.38 -3.04
CA GLU A 179 28.39 -11.87 -4.07
C GLU A 179 28.42 -10.93 -5.28
N LYS A 180 27.25 -10.49 -5.75
CA LYS A 180 27.14 -9.51 -6.84
C LYS A 180 27.84 -8.21 -6.46
N GLU A 181 27.58 -7.66 -5.28
CA GLU A 181 28.21 -6.42 -4.81
C GLU A 181 29.73 -6.55 -4.64
N ALA A 182 30.20 -7.69 -4.13
CA ALA A 182 31.63 -7.99 -4.05
C ALA A 182 32.27 -8.01 -5.44
N LYS A 183 31.62 -8.64 -6.42
CA LYS A 183 32.08 -8.68 -7.82
C LYS A 183 32.05 -7.30 -8.49
N MET A 184 31.05 -6.47 -8.17
CA MET A 184 31.00 -5.08 -8.61
C MET A 184 32.13 -4.24 -8.03
N LYS A 185 32.45 -4.45 -6.75
CA LYS A 185 33.57 -3.78 -6.08
C LYS A 185 34.92 -4.23 -6.66
N GLU A 186 35.08 -5.52 -6.93
CA GLU A 186 36.26 -6.10 -7.58
C GLU A 186 36.50 -5.44 -8.95
N ALA A 187 35.48 -5.39 -9.82
CA ALA A 187 35.60 -4.76 -11.14
C ALA A 187 35.99 -3.28 -11.06
N LYS A 188 35.45 -2.55 -10.07
CA LYS A 188 35.80 -1.14 -9.84
C LYS A 188 37.24 -0.97 -9.36
N GLN A 189 37.75 -1.91 -8.56
CA GLN A 189 39.11 -1.88 -8.03
C GLN A 189 40.15 -2.29 -9.08
N THR A 190 39.88 -3.33 -9.86
CA THR A 190 40.82 -3.85 -10.86
C THR A 190 40.79 -3.05 -12.16
N GLY A 191 39.69 -2.35 -12.45
CA GLY A 191 39.49 -1.70 -13.74
C GLY A 191 39.16 -2.69 -14.87
N GLU A 192 38.93 -3.96 -14.54
CA GLU A 192 38.61 -5.03 -15.49
C GLU A 192 37.16 -5.51 -15.31
N LYS A 193 36.61 -6.15 -16.35
CA LYS A 193 35.28 -6.79 -16.24
C LYS A 193 35.39 -8.08 -15.41
N VAL A 194 34.47 -8.29 -14.48
CA VAL A 194 34.46 -9.46 -13.58
C VAL A 194 33.17 -10.24 -13.77
N ALA A 195 33.25 -11.56 -13.99
CA ALA A 195 32.04 -12.39 -14.15
C ALA A 195 31.28 -12.52 -12.82
N ILE A 196 30.00 -12.15 -12.82
CA ILE A 196 29.07 -12.26 -11.68
C ILE A 196 28.45 -13.66 -11.66
N ARG A 197 27.86 -14.09 -12.78
CA ARG A 197 27.21 -15.40 -12.88
C ARG A 197 27.21 -15.91 -14.32
N TYR A 198 27.08 -17.22 -14.44
CA TYR A 198 27.01 -17.95 -15.69
C TYR A 198 25.77 -18.84 -15.71
N TRP A 199 25.04 -18.85 -16.82
CA TRP A 199 23.89 -19.74 -17.01
C TRP A 199 23.73 -20.12 -18.49
N GLN A 200 22.79 -21.02 -18.75
CA GLN A 200 22.47 -21.51 -20.08
C GLN A 200 21.02 -21.17 -20.41
N GLU A 201 20.76 -20.71 -21.63
CA GLU A 201 19.42 -20.44 -22.17
C GLU A 201 19.28 -21.11 -23.54
N ASP A 202 18.04 -21.34 -23.97
CA ASP A 202 17.76 -21.86 -25.31
C ASP A 202 18.30 -20.91 -26.39
N CYS A 203 18.91 -21.49 -27.41
CA CYS A 203 19.50 -20.73 -28.51
C CYS A 203 18.40 -19.93 -29.24
N ASN A 204 18.53 -18.60 -29.23
CA ASN A 204 17.51 -17.71 -29.83
C ASN A 204 17.67 -17.52 -31.35
N ASN A 205 18.62 -18.22 -31.96
CA ASN A 205 18.95 -18.08 -33.37
C ASN A 205 18.62 -19.37 -34.13
N SER A 206 17.44 -19.40 -34.73
CA SER A 206 16.96 -20.54 -35.52
C SER A 206 17.79 -20.87 -36.77
N ARG A 207 18.73 -20.00 -37.16
CA ARG A 207 19.62 -20.21 -38.32
C ARG A 207 20.97 -20.83 -37.95
N LYS A 208 21.27 -20.97 -36.67
CA LYS A 208 22.49 -21.62 -36.19
C LYS A 208 22.15 -23.01 -35.70
N ASN A 209 23.00 -23.99 -35.98
CA ASN A 209 22.93 -25.32 -35.38
C ASN A 209 23.40 -25.25 -33.90
N CYS A 210 22.74 -24.43 -33.08
CA CYS A 210 22.90 -24.43 -31.62
C CYS A 210 21.59 -24.76 -30.93
N ASN A 211 21.66 -25.60 -29.90
CA ASN A 211 20.51 -25.85 -29.02
C ASN A 211 20.56 -24.96 -27.77
N VAL A 212 21.78 -24.59 -27.32
CA VAL A 212 21.98 -23.88 -26.05
C VAL A 212 22.98 -22.73 -26.21
N ASP A 213 22.67 -21.59 -25.62
CA ASP A 213 23.55 -20.44 -25.52
C ASP A 213 24.14 -20.31 -24.12
N HIS A 214 25.42 -19.99 -24.04
CA HIS A 214 26.12 -19.69 -22.80
C HIS A 214 26.00 -18.20 -22.48
N MET A 215 25.36 -17.89 -21.36
CA MET A 215 25.14 -16.53 -20.88
C MET A 215 26.12 -16.24 -19.74
N THR A 216 26.78 -15.08 -19.78
CA THR A 216 27.61 -14.60 -18.67
C THR A 216 27.26 -13.15 -18.35
N GLU A 217 26.89 -12.88 -17.11
CA GLU A 217 26.71 -11.51 -16.61
C GLU A 217 28.04 -11.03 -16.01
N TYR A 218 28.51 -9.88 -16.47
CA TYR A 218 29.73 -9.23 -16.00
C TYR A 218 29.40 -7.96 -15.22
N ALA A 219 30.14 -7.74 -14.15
CA ALA A 219 30.33 -6.44 -13.51
C ALA A 219 31.35 -5.63 -14.33
N LEU A 220 31.01 -4.38 -14.65
CA LEU A 220 31.92 -3.45 -15.31
C LEU A 220 32.52 -2.46 -14.30
N PRO A 221 33.73 -1.92 -14.55
CA PRO A 221 34.39 -0.96 -13.67
C PRO A 221 33.61 0.35 -13.44
N ASP A 222 32.74 0.70 -14.38
CA ASP A 222 31.89 1.89 -14.32
C ASP A 222 30.63 1.71 -13.44
N GLY A 223 30.48 0.54 -12.80
CA GLY A 223 29.35 0.23 -11.93
C GLY A 223 28.11 -0.29 -12.65
N ARG A 224 28.18 -0.59 -13.95
CA ARG A 224 27.09 -1.24 -14.70
C ARG A 224 27.29 -2.75 -14.78
N THR A 225 26.23 -3.48 -15.13
CA THR A 225 26.32 -4.90 -15.53
C THR A 225 26.10 -5.07 -17.02
N LYS A 226 26.76 -6.08 -17.61
CA LYS A 226 26.62 -6.44 -19.02
C LYS A 226 26.45 -7.94 -19.16
N ILE A 227 25.46 -8.38 -19.93
CA ILE A 227 25.25 -9.79 -20.26
C ILE A 227 25.85 -10.06 -21.63
N GLU A 228 26.75 -11.05 -21.71
CA GLU A 228 27.31 -11.56 -22.97
C GLU A 228 26.75 -12.95 -23.26
N ARG A 229 26.26 -13.15 -24.49
CA ARG A 229 25.72 -14.41 -25.00
C ARG A 229 26.70 -15.03 -25.98
N ARG A 230 27.06 -16.30 -25.76
CA ARG A 230 27.92 -17.08 -26.66
C ARG A 230 27.19 -18.33 -27.12
N HIS A 231 26.94 -18.43 -28.42
CA HIS A 231 26.37 -19.63 -29.02
C HIS A 231 27.36 -20.80 -28.91
N THR A 232 26.86 -21.99 -28.60
CA THR A 232 27.65 -23.23 -28.79
C THR A 232 27.74 -23.51 -30.28
N GLU A 233 28.88 -23.21 -30.90
CA GLU A 233 29.14 -23.69 -32.24
C GLU A 233 29.39 -25.20 -32.16
N LEU A 234 28.51 -26.00 -32.77
CA LEU A 234 28.85 -27.38 -33.10
C LEU A 234 30.07 -27.30 -34.03
N LYS A 235 31.23 -27.77 -33.57
CA LYS A 235 32.35 -28.07 -34.47
C LYS A 235 31.88 -29.18 -35.40
N GLU A 236 31.75 -28.87 -36.69
CA GLU A 236 31.67 -29.88 -37.75
C GLU A 236 32.94 -30.73 -37.81
#